data_AF-A0A414L8C6-F1
#
_entry.id   AF-A0A414L8C6-F1
#
_cell.length_a   1.000
_cell.length_b   1.000
_cell.length_c   1.000
_cell.angle_alpha   90.00
_cell.angle_beta   90.00
_cell.angle_gamma   90.00
#
_symmetry.space_group_name_H-M   'P 1'
#
loop_
_entity.id
_entity.type
_entity.pdbx_description
1 polymer ?
#
loop_
_entity_poly.entity_id
_entity_poly.type
_entity_poly.pdbx_seq_one_letter_code
_entity_poly.pdbx_strand_id
1 'polypeptide(L)'
;MKKLIFNIAILMCIIFASCSDDDSVNIVSLNTFGTKFCRNDVVKVFVSAELSDDTDVSYEWGCDGGSMTNPQGLFENVWKAPNEAGIYEVWCTVKCGGKKETRRSKMTVLDELFYSNFETPYYNEGWSNASMTVAFDANKGSNGAVKLTSSKADGRFARSWGSVSIPFSTQVDYAVNTCPADNNFVEIRIEFARINNATFYVTKACFTTYPKTGAWKVTYTTTNVSTGETKEHIIDEGTDTANFKFKKDAFKTIAVSIDANKRFIVYYDGKKYFESNVLAGVQEQYYVSRSGFGLDNKVVIFADNLFVYDNGTICTSEPRER
;
A
#
# COMPACT_ATOMS: atom_id res chain seq x y z
N MET A 1 56.46 -1.06 60.02
CA MET A 1 55.27 -0.18 59.96
C MET A 1 55.07 0.48 58.59
N LYS A 2 56.07 1.16 57.99
CA LYS A 2 55.90 1.86 56.68
C LYS A 2 55.44 0.97 55.50
N LYS A 3 55.96 -0.26 55.37
CA LYS A 3 55.55 -1.21 54.30
C LYS A 3 54.14 -1.80 54.48
N LEU A 4 53.69 -1.94 55.73
CA LEU A 4 52.35 -2.46 56.05
C LEU A 4 51.27 -1.42 55.75
N ILE A 5 51.55 -0.14 56.07
CA ILE A 5 50.66 0.99 55.77
C ILE A 5 50.54 1.20 54.25
N PHE A 6 51.63 1.03 53.49
CA PHE A 6 51.61 1.14 52.03
C PHE A 6 50.78 0.04 51.37
N ASN A 7 50.89 -1.21 51.83
CA ASN A 7 50.08 -2.31 51.31
C ASN A 7 48.59 -2.18 51.67
N ILE A 8 48.27 -1.66 52.86
CA ILE A 8 46.87 -1.36 53.25
C ILE A 8 46.32 -0.19 52.42
N ALA A 9 47.13 0.84 52.13
CA ALA A 9 46.73 1.96 51.29
C ALA A 9 46.45 1.52 49.84
N ILE A 10 47.28 0.65 49.26
CA ILE A 10 47.04 0.08 47.92
C ILE A 10 45.77 -0.77 47.91
N LEU A 11 45.53 -1.58 48.95
CA LEU A 11 44.33 -2.41 49.05
C LEU A 11 43.06 -1.55 49.20
N MET A 12 43.11 -0.45 49.96
CA MET A 12 42.01 0.53 50.02
C MET A 12 41.80 1.24 48.67
N CYS A 13 42.87 1.62 47.97
CA CYS A 13 42.76 2.22 46.64
C CYS A 13 42.14 1.26 45.59
N ILE A 14 42.32 -0.05 45.73
CA ILE A 14 41.68 -1.06 44.87
C ILE A 14 40.18 -1.22 45.20
N ILE A 15 39.78 -1.05 46.46
CA ILE A 15 38.35 -1.13 46.87
C ILE A 15 37.58 0.14 46.43
N PHE A 16 38.23 1.30 46.37
CA PHE A 16 37.61 2.56 45.88
C PHE A 16 37.67 2.75 44.37
N ALA A 17 38.30 1.84 43.61
CA ALA A 17 38.30 1.81 42.15
C ALA A 17 37.26 0.84 41.55
N SER A 18 36.34 0.31 42.37
CA SER A 18 35.11 -0.31 41.89
C SER A 18 34.09 0.79 41.64
N CYS A 19 34.25 1.52 40.55
CA CYS A 19 33.14 2.25 39.95
C CYS A 19 32.23 1.17 39.35
N SER A 20 31.37 0.56 40.17
CA SER A 20 30.25 -0.18 39.63
C SER A 20 29.31 0.89 39.11
N ASP A 21 29.35 1.17 37.82
CA ASP A 21 28.26 1.87 37.19
C ASP A 21 27.02 1.00 37.46
N ASP A 22 26.19 1.43 38.40
CA ASP A 22 25.01 0.66 38.78
C ASP A 22 24.18 0.44 37.51
N ASP A 23 23.95 -0.83 37.16
CA ASP A 23 23.13 -1.19 36.01
C ASP A 23 21.83 -0.37 36.03
N SER A 24 21.53 0.30 34.92
CA SER A 24 20.32 1.12 34.79
C SER A 24 19.72 0.98 33.40
N VAL A 25 18.39 0.97 33.37
CA VAL A 25 17.57 0.98 32.15
C VAL A 25 16.47 2.01 32.37
N ASN A 26 16.37 2.96 31.46
CA ASN A 26 15.27 3.92 31.38
C ASN A 26 14.74 3.98 29.95
N ILE A 27 13.56 3.43 29.68
CA ILE A 27 12.90 3.55 28.38
C ILE A 27 12.33 4.97 28.25
N VAL A 28 12.97 5.78 27.40
CA VAL A 28 12.53 7.13 27.07
C VAL A 28 11.24 7.10 26.25
N SER A 29 11.17 6.19 25.27
CA SER A 29 9.98 6.05 24.42
C SER A 29 9.88 4.66 23.78
N LEU A 30 8.63 4.20 23.60
CA LEU A 30 8.30 3.12 22.67
C LEU A 30 7.54 3.76 21.51
N ASN A 31 8.13 3.73 20.34
CA ASN A 31 7.66 4.43 19.16
C ASN A 31 6.97 3.47 18.21
N THR A 32 5.82 3.91 17.70
CA THR A 32 5.02 3.23 16.69
C THR A 32 4.78 4.22 15.55
N PHE A 33 4.85 3.77 14.31
CA PHE A 33 4.48 4.61 13.18
C PHE A 33 2.95 4.70 13.07
N GLY A 34 2.36 5.63 13.84
CA GLY A 34 0.91 5.82 13.93
C GLY A 34 0.29 5.20 15.18
N THR A 35 -1.02 5.38 15.35
CA THR A 35 -1.81 4.88 16.50
C THR A 35 -3.10 4.17 16.10
N LYS A 36 -3.43 4.19 14.80
CA LYS A 36 -4.56 3.50 14.17
C LYS A 36 -4.04 2.73 12.95
N PHE A 37 -4.51 1.51 12.76
CA PHE A 37 -3.99 0.54 11.82
C PHE A 37 -5.15 -0.24 11.18
N CYS A 38 -4.99 -0.74 9.98
CA CYS A 38 -5.92 -1.67 9.34
C CYS A 38 -5.57 -3.11 9.74
N ARG A 39 -6.53 -4.02 9.53
CA ARG A 39 -6.29 -5.46 9.72
C ARG A 39 -5.12 -5.94 8.85
N ASN A 40 -4.18 -6.66 9.46
CA ASN A 40 -2.93 -7.15 8.83
C ASN A 40 -1.88 -6.10 8.46
N ASP A 41 -2.02 -4.84 8.88
CA ASP A 41 -1.00 -3.81 8.68
C ASP A 41 0.35 -4.22 9.26
N VAL A 42 1.42 -3.78 8.61
CA VAL A 42 2.80 -4.05 9.04
C VAL A 42 3.40 -2.73 9.55
N VAL A 43 3.70 -2.67 10.83
CA VAL A 43 4.08 -1.44 11.54
C VAL A 43 5.48 -1.61 12.11
N LYS A 44 6.41 -0.74 11.73
CA LYS A 44 7.72 -0.68 12.38
C LYS A 44 7.56 -0.12 13.80
N VAL A 45 8.21 -0.78 14.75
CA VAL A 45 8.24 -0.39 16.16
C VAL A 45 9.69 -0.30 16.61
N PHE A 46 10.00 0.67 17.45
CA PHE A 46 11.35 0.83 17.98
C PHE A 46 11.34 1.51 19.34
N VAL A 47 12.35 1.23 20.14
CA VAL A 47 12.49 1.77 21.49
C VAL A 47 13.70 2.70 21.55
N SER A 48 13.58 3.77 22.32
CA SER A 48 14.73 4.58 22.74
C SER A 48 14.89 4.41 24.24
N ALA A 49 16.06 3.98 24.67
CA ALA A 49 16.38 3.75 26.07
C ALA A 49 17.72 4.38 26.44
N GLU A 50 17.81 4.92 27.65
CA GLU A 50 19.05 5.31 28.31
C GLU A 50 19.53 4.13 29.14
N LEU A 51 20.79 3.75 28.96
CA LEU A 51 21.41 2.55 29.55
C LEU A 51 22.71 2.94 30.24
N SER A 52 23.06 2.23 31.30
CA SER A 52 24.39 2.38 31.94
C SER A 52 25.51 1.78 31.10
N ASP A 53 25.25 0.71 30.35
CA ASP A 53 26.21 0.01 29.48
C ASP A 53 25.51 -0.42 28.17
N ASP A 54 26.03 0.02 27.02
CA ASP A 54 25.47 -0.29 25.71
C ASP A 54 26.00 -1.61 25.11
N THR A 55 26.93 -2.28 25.81
CA THR A 55 27.55 -3.53 25.36
C THR A 55 26.89 -4.79 25.92
N ASP A 56 26.17 -4.69 27.05
CA ASP A 56 25.39 -5.79 27.67
C ASP A 56 23.88 -5.51 27.64
N VAL A 57 23.34 -5.25 26.44
CA VAL A 57 21.93 -4.92 26.22
C VAL A 57 21.19 -5.99 25.41
N SER A 58 19.94 -6.28 25.79
CA SER A 58 19.01 -7.07 24.96
C SER A 58 17.60 -6.52 24.94
N TYR A 59 16.90 -6.79 23.84
CA TYR A 59 15.56 -6.29 23.55
C TYR A 59 14.60 -7.44 23.26
N GLU A 60 13.53 -7.54 24.04
CA GLU A 60 12.49 -8.57 23.90
C GLU A 60 11.14 -7.93 23.57
N TRP A 61 10.67 -8.20 22.36
CA TRP A 61 9.43 -7.71 21.78
C TRP A 61 8.29 -8.72 21.94
N GLY A 62 7.10 -8.22 22.25
CA GLY A 62 5.87 -9.01 22.27
C GLY A 62 4.62 -8.21 21.92
N CYS A 63 3.53 -8.93 21.65
CA CYS A 63 2.22 -8.39 21.36
C CYS A 63 1.11 -9.35 21.85
N ASP A 64 -0.08 -8.82 22.15
CA ASP A 64 -1.26 -9.60 22.57
C ASP A 64 -2.22 -9.91 21.40
N GLY A 65 -1.92 -9.39 20.21
CA GLY A 65 -2.55 -9.75 18.94
C GLY A 65 -1.60 -9.48 17.77
N GLY A 66 -1.78 -10.22 16.69
CA GLY A 66 -0.86 -10.16 15.55
C GLY A 66 0.43 -10.94 15.77
N SER A 67 1.54 -10.49 15.18
CA SER A 67 2.85 -11.13 15.37
C SER A 67 4.02 -10.17 15.19
N MET A 68 5.12 -10.43 15.91
CA MET A 68 6.43 -9.81 15.63
C MET A 68 7.13 -10.61 14.52
N THR A 69 7.63 -9.93 13.49
CA THR A 69 8.20 -10.61 12.31
C THR A 69 9.72 -10.68 12.31
N ASN A 70 10.40 -9.78 13.02
CA ASN A 70 11.86 -9.80 13.09
C ASN A 70 12.37 -10.58 14.30
N PRO A 71 13.60 -11.14 14.24
CA PRO A 71 14.26 -11.76 15.37
C PRO A 71 14.36 -10.83 16.60
N GLN A 72 14.40 -11.43 17.78
CA GLN A 72 14.61 -10.72 19.04
C GLN A 72 16.05 -10.19 19.16
N GLY A 73 16.28 -9.28 20.11
CA GLY A 73 17.60 -8.76 20.44
C GLY A 73 17.94 -7.39 19.84
N LEU A 74 17.08 -6.83 18.98
CA LEU A 74 17.27 -5.50 18.38
C LEU A 74 16.34 -4.45 19.00
N PHE A 75 16.81 -3.20 19.05
CA PHE A 75 16.02 -2.05 19.53
C PHE A 75 14.83 -1.69 18.62
N GLU A 76 14.69 -2.39 17.49
CA GLU A 76 13.58 -2.27 16.55
C GLU A 76 13.02 -3.64 16.19
N ASN A 77 11.72 -3.67 15.88
CA ASN A 77 11.03 -4.83 15.33
C ASN A 77 9.92 -4.37 14.38
N VAL A 78 9.17 -5.32 13.84
CA VAL A 78 8.04 -5.10 12.96
C VAL A 78 6.87 -5.90 13.52
N TRP A 79 5.78 -5.20 13.83
CA TRP A 79 4.53 -5.79 14.28
C TRP A 79 3.57 -5.89 13.10
N LYS A 80 3.07 -7.09 12.84
CA LYS A 80 1.95 -7.32 11.93
C LYS A 80 0.66 -7.35 12.74
N ALA A 81 -0.25 -6.42 12.47
CA ALA A 81 -1.55 -6.34 13.10
C ALA A 81 -2.36 -7.63 12.86
N PRO A 82 -3.24 -8.03 13.80
CA PRO A 82 -4.15 -9.15 13.60
C PRO A 82 -5.17 -8.88 12.49
N ASN A 83 -5.80 -9.95 12.00
CA ASN A 83 -6.90 -9.88 11.04
C ASN A 83 -8.26 -9.62 11.71
N GLU A 84 -8.28 -8.87 12.82
CA GLU A 84 -9.47 -8.59 13.61
C GLU A 84 -9.37 -7.15 14.13
N ALA A 85 -10.48 -6.42 14.07
CA ALA A 85 -10.56 -5.07 14.59
C ALA A 85 -10.54 -5.10 16.12
N GLY A 86 -9.84 -4.17 16.75
CA GLY A 86 -9.69 -4.15 18.19
C GLY A 86 -8.62 -3.20 18.67
N ILE A 87 -8.39 -3.18 19.97
CA ILE A 87 -7.26 -2.47 20.56
C ILE A 87 -6.31 -3.54 21.09
N TYR A 88 -5.08 -3.52 20.58
CA TYR A 88 -4.01 -4.45 20.93
C TYR A 88 -2.87 -3.70 21.61
N GLU A 89 -1.95 -4.42 22.23
CA GLU A 89 -0.73 -3.88 22.81
C GLU A 89 0.50 -4.48 22.15
N VAL A 90 1.46 -3.62 21.83
CA VAL A 90 2.85 -4.00 21.56
C VAL A 90 3.71 -3.56 22.72
N TRP A 91 4.71 -4.36 23.07
CA TRP A 91 5.63 -4.03 24.13
C TRP A 91 7.06 -4.43 23.81
N CYS A 92 7.99 -3.70 24.43
CA CYS A 92 9.41 -4.03 24.43
C CYS A 92 9.88 -4.08 25.88
N THR A 93 10.63 -5.13 26.21
CA THR A 93 11.41 -5.25 27.45
C THR A 93 12.87 -5.05 27.11
N VAL A 94 13.48 -4.01 27.68
CA VAL A 94 14.91 -3.72 27.55
C VAL A 94 15.60 -4.23 28.80
N LYS A 95 16.69 -4.97 28.64
CA LYS A 95 17.53 -5.48 29.72
C LYS A 95 18.95 -4.94 29.57
N CYS A 96 19.55 -4.49 30.66
CA CYS A 96 20.95 -4.09 30.75
C CYS A 96 21.49 -4.64 32.08
N GLY A 97 22.48 -5.55 31.99
CA GLY A 97 22.98 -6.28 33.14
C GLY A 97 21.86 -6.93 33.98
N GLY A 98 21.83 -6.62 35.28
CA GLY A 98 20.83 -7.12 36.22
C GLY A 98 19.47 -6.39 36.21
N LYS A 99 19.29 -5.33 35.41
CA LYS A 99 18.06 -4.52 35.37
C LYS A 99 17.26 -4.73 34.10
N LYS A 100 15.97 -4.41 34.19
CA LYS A 100 15.05 -4.40 33.04
C LYS A 100 13.93 -3.39 33.22
N GLU A 101 13.44 -2.88 32.11
CA GLU A 101 12.20 -2.10 32.03
C GLU A 101 11.33 -2.61 30.87
N THR A 102 10.01 -2.54 31.01
CA THR A 102 9.06 -2.86 29.93
C THR A 102 8.16 -1.65 29.67
N ARG A 103 8.03 -1.26 28.40
CA ARG A 103 7.06 -0.25 27.95
C ARG A 103 6.05 -0.88 27.00
N ARG A 104 4.80 -0.40 27.06
CA ARG A 104 3.67 -0.86 26.22
C ARG A 104 3.11 0.31 25.44
N SER A 105 2.62 0.05 24.23
CA SER A 105 1.82 1.01 23.45
C SER A 105 0.57 0.33 22.93
N LYS A 106 -0.54 1.08 22.93
CA LYS A 106 -1.83 0.63 22.39
C LYS A 106 -1.87 0.85 20.88
N MET A 107 -2.36 -0.16 20.18
CA MET A 107 -2.49 -0.22 18.74
C MET A 107 -3.97 -0.39 18.39
N THR A 108 -4.60 0.63 17.80
CA THR A 108 -6.02 0.52 17.42
C THR A 108 -6.13 -0.05 16.02
N VAL A 109 -6.57 -1.30 15.87
CA VAL A 109 -6.87 -1.92 14.58
C VAL A 109 -8.33 -1.64 14.22
N LEU A 110 -8.55 -0.96 13.12
CA LEU A 110 -9.87 -0.64 12.60
C LEU A 110 -10.44 -1.84 11.84
N ASP A 111 -11.77 -1.90 11.74
CA ASP A 111 -12.45 -2.90 10.90
C ASP A 111 -12.27 -2.65 9.39
N GLU A 112 -11.70 -1.49 9.08
CA GLU A 112 -11.33 -1.03 7.75
C GLU A 112 -10.12 -1.82 7.23
N LEU A 113 -10.19 -2.23 5.96
CA LEU A 113 -9.08 -2.89 5.26
C LEU A 113 -8.14 -1.90 4.58
N PHE A 114 -8.44 -0.60 4.58
CA PHE A 114 -7.55 0.42 4.04
C PHE A 114 -8.00 1.85 4.41
N TYR A 115 -7.16 2.60 5.13
CA TYR A 115 -7.18 4.06 5.13
C TYR A 115 -5.74 4.56 4.93
N SER A 116 -5.35 4.83 3.67
CA SER A 116 -4.27 5.79 3.45
C SER A 116 -4.86 7.17 3.75
N ASN A 117 -4.50 7.76 4.89
CA ASN A 117 -4.85 9.13 5.21
C ASN A 117 -4.38 10.04 4.06
N PHE A 118 -5.32 10.53 3.22
CA PHE A 118 -5.08 11.62 2.28
C PHE A 118 -4.81 12.98 2.99
N GLU A 119 -4.48 12.95 4.28
CA GLU A 119 -4.37 14.11 5.16
C GLU A 119 -3.11 14.97 4.90
N THR A 120 -2.17 14.52 4.07
CA THR A 120 -1.09 15.40 3.60
C THR A 120 -0.88 15.31 2.09
N PRO A 121 -0.93 16.43 1.35
CA PRO A 121 -0.64 16.46 -0.09
C PRO A 121 0.83 16.14 -0.45
N TYR A 122 1.66 15.77 0.53
CA TYR A 122 3.11 15.61 0.39
C TYR A 122 3.58 14.14 0.37
N TYR A 123 2.75 13.18 0.79
CA TYR A 123 3.12 11.77 0.87
C TYR A 123 2.15 10.91 0.06
N ASN A 124 2.48 10.72 -1.22
CA ASN A 124 1.74 9.84 -2.13
C ASN A 124 2.31 8.41 -1.98
N GLU A 125 1.62 7.54 -1.22
CA GLU A 125 1.98 6.14 -0.92
C GLU A 125 1.97 5.22 -2.17
N GLY A 126 2.88 5.47 -3.11
CA GLY A 126 2.95 4.77 -4.40
C GLY A 126 1.89 5.23 -5.41
N TRP A 127 0.97 6.11 -5.01
CA TRP A 127 0.02 6.76 -5.91
C TRP A 127 0.70 7.81 -6.77
N SER A 128 0.30 7.84 -8.04
CA SER A 128 0.75 8.81 -9.02
C SER A 128 -0.48 9.43 -9.68
N ASN A 129 -0.49 10.75 -9.81
CA ASN A 129 -1.51 11.47 -10.53
C ASN A 129 -0.86 12.32 -11.63
N ALA A 130 -1.48 12.35 -12.80
CA ALA A 130 -1.06 13.19 -13.93
C ALA A 130 -2.30 13.83 -14.53
N SER A 131 -2.29 15.15 -14.71
CA SER A 131 -3.46 15.92 -15.18
C SER A 131 -4.73 15.64 -14.38
N MET A 132 -4.59 15.37 -13.08
CA MET A 132 -5.67 15.03 -12.16
C MET A 132 -5.54 15.84 -10.89
N THR A 133 -6.63 16.49 -10.50
CA THR A 133 -6.82 17.02 -9.14
C THR A 133 -7.42 15.93 -8.27
N VAL A 134 -6.82 15.71 -7.12
CA VAL A 134 -7.23 14.72 -6.12
C VAL A 134 -7.70 15.49 -4.89
N ALA A 135 -8.89 15.18 -4.40
CA ALA A 135 -9.43 15.73 -3.17
C ALA A 135 -10.17 14.63 -2.40
N PHE A 136 -10.37 14.81 -1.09
CA PHE A 136 -11.17 13.91 -0.28
C PHE A 136 -12.55 14.50 -0.02
N ASP A 137 -13.59 13.67 -0.07
CA ASP A 137 -14.96 14.04 0.30
C ASP A 137 -15.48 13.05 1.34
N ALA A 138 -15.57 13.50 2.60
CA ALA A 138 -16.01 12.70 3.73
C ALA A 138 -17.50 12.29 3.66
N ASN A 139 -18.29 12.90 2.77
CA ASN A 139 -19.73 12.64 2.65
C ASN A 139 -20.08 11.68 1.51
N LYS A 140 -19.09 11.03 0.90
CA LYS A 140 -19.25 10.12 -0.24
C LYS A 140 -18.66 8.74 0.09
N GLY A 141 -19.12 7.71 -0.61
CA GLY A 141 -18.67 6.33 -0.35
C GLY A 141 -19.19 5.79 0.99
N SER A 142 -18.55 4.75 1.49
CA SER A 142 -18.93 4.14 2.77
C SER A 142 -18.39 4.94 3.96
N ASN A 143 -17.15 5.42 3.85
CA ASN A 143 -16.41 6.13 4.92
C ASN A 143 -15.69 7.41 4.42
N GLY A 144 -16.16 8.00 3.32
CA GLY A 144 -15.46 9.03 2.58
C GLY A 144 -14.84 8.48 1.30
N ALA A 145 -14.76 9.31 0.26
CA ALA A 145 -14.25 8.89 -1.04
C ALA A 145 -13.27 9.89 -1.64
N VAL A 146 -12.36 9.39 -2.47
CA VAL A 146 -11.43 10.21 -3.25
C VAL A 146 -12.18 10.81 -4.43
N LYS A 147 -12.27 12.13 -4.46
CA LYS A 147 -12.74 12.90 -5.61
C LYS A 147 -11.59 13.11 -6.60
N LEU A 148 -11.72 12.52 -7.78
CA LEU A 148 -10.78 12.65 -8.88
C LEU A 148 -11.39 13.56 -9.95
N THR A 149 -10.71 14.66 -10.28
CA THR A 149 -11.13 15.61 -11.32
C THR A 149 -10.07 15.74 -12.40
N SER A 150 -10.41 15.38 -13.64
CA SER A 150 -9.45 15.42 -14.75
C SER A 150 -9.34 16.82 -15.33
N SER A 151 -8.11 17.30 -15.53
CA SER A 151 -7.84 18.63 -16.11
C SER A 151 -7.51 18.60 -17.61
N LYS A 152 -7.28 17.41 -18.18
CA LYS A 152 -7.03 17.18 -19.61
C LYS A 152 -7.57 15.81 -20.02
N ALA A 153 -7.60 15.52 -21.33
CA ALA A 153 -7.86 14.16 -21.78
C ALA A 153 -6.75 13.21 -21.27
N ASP A 154 -7.14 11.99 -20.90
CA ASP A 154 -6.28 10.98 -20.28
C ASP A 154 -5.60 11.43 -18.97
N GLY A 155 -6.35 12.13 -18.11
CA GLY A 155 -5.92 12.34 -16.73
C GLY A 155 -5.81 11.00 -16.02
N ARG A 156 -4.68 10.72 -15.38
CA ARG A 156 -4.37 9.43 -14.76
C ARG A 156 -4.27 9.54 -13.25
N PHE A 157 -4.89 8.60 -12.55
CA PHE A 157 -4.67 8.35 -11.12
C PHE A 157 -4.39 6.85 -10.94
N ALA A 158 -3.17 6.49 -10.58
CA ALA A 158 -2.76 5.10 -10.55
C ALA A 158 -1.74 4.82 -9.44
N ARG A 159 -1.86 3.64 -8.83
CA ARG A 159 -0.86 3.09 -7.91
C ARG A 159 0.25 2.45 -8.71
N SER A 160 1.48 2.67 -8.26
CA SER A 160 2.69 2.09 -8.86
C SER A 160 3.07 0.81 -8.14
N TRP A 161 3.51 -0.16 -8.91
CA TRP A 161 3.91 -1.49 -8.48
C TRP A 161 5.35 -1.76 -8.89
N GLY A 162 6.10 -2.49 -8.06
CA GLY A 162 7.45 -2.95 -8.35
C GLY A 162 7.50 -4.07 -9.40
N SER A 163 6.72 -3.97 -10.48
CA SER A 163 6.60 -4.98 -11.54
C SER A 163 6.11 -6.34 -11.05
N VAL A 164 4.83 -6.44 -10.73
CA VAL A 164 4.18 -7.66 -10.20
C VAL A 164 3.78 -8.59 -11.36
N SER A 165 4.03 -9.90 -11.25
CA SER A 165 3.60 -10.86 -12.26
C SER A 165 2.08 -11.08 -12.21
N ILE A 166 1.49 -11.50 -13.34
CA ILE A 166 0.14 -12.05 -13.34
C ILE A 166 0.15 -13.45 -12.70
N PRO A 167 -0.92 -13.90 -12.03
CA PRO A 167 -2.26 -13.32 -11.96
C PRO A 167 -2.39 -12.05 -11.11
N PHE A 168 -3.06 -11.02 -11.64
CA PHE A 168 -3.24 -9.72 -10.99
C PHE A 168 -4.67 -9.24 -11.12
N SER A 169 -5.24 -8.65 -10.07
CA SER A 169 -6.55 -7.99 -10.11
C SER A 169 -6.53 -6.65 -9.39
N THR A 170 -7.31 -5.70 -9.87
CA THR A 170 -7.61 -4.46 -9.17
C THR A 170 -9.12 -4.29 -9.12
N GLN A 171 -9.66 -3.98 -7.94
CA GLN A 171 -11.07 -3.70 -7.70
C GLN A 171 -11.22 -2.32 -7.07
N VAL A 172 -12.31 -1.64 -7.36
CA VAL A 172 -12.61 -0.32 -6.79
C VAL A 172 -14.10 -0.06 -6.80
N ASP A 173 -14.59 0.60 -5.76
CA ASP A 173 -15.91 1.19 -5.76
C ASP A 173 -15.80 2.59 -6.36
N TYR A 174 -16.62 2.89 -7.36
CA TYR A 174 -16.60 4.18 -8.01
C TYR A 174 -18.00 4.70 -8.25
N ALA A 175 -18.12 6.02 -8.25
CA ALA A 175 -19.30 6.74 -8.68
C ALA A 175 -18.88 7.87 -9.62
N VAL A 176 -19.59 8.04 -10.72
CA VAL A 176 -19.38 9.22 -11.56
C VAL A 176 -20.11 10.41 -10.90
N ASN A 177 -19.56 11.61 -11.00
CA ASN A 177 -20.18 12.83 -10.49
C ASN A 177 -20.47 13.83 -11.61
N THR A 178 -19.53 13.96 -12.55
CA THR A 178 -19.64 14.86 -13.71
C THR A 178 -19.07 14.18 -14.96
N CYS A 179 -19.82 14.22 -16.07
CA CYS A 179 -19.42 13.70 -17.38
C CYS A 179 -20.03 14.62 -18.47
N PRO A 180 -19.28 15.62 -18.99
CA PRO A 180 -19.88 16.71 -19.76
C PRO A 180 -20.36 16.33 -21.17
N ALA A 181 -19.66 15.42 -21.85
CA ALA A 181 -19.90 15.03 -23.24
C ALA A 181 -20.10 13.52 -23.41
N ASP A 182 -20.68 13.13 -24.54
CA ASP A 182 -21.08 11.75 -24.83
C ASP A 182 -19.87 10.85 -25.07
N ASN A 183 -18.78 11.42 -25.58
CA ASN A 183 -17.51 10.76 -25.82
C ASN A 183 -16.56 10.79 -24.63
N ASN A 184 -16.92 11.44 -23.51
CA ASN A 184 -16.09 11.41 -22.32
C ASN A 184 -16.12 10.03 -21.68
N PHE A 185 -14.95 9.57 -21.25
CA PHE A 185 -14.77 8.24 -20.71
C PHE A 185 -14.33 8.23 -19.24
N VAL A 186 -14.64 7.10 -18.60
CA VAL A 186 -14.05 6.63 -17.34
C VAL A 186 -13.44 5.27 -17.63
N GLU A 187 -12.15 5.12 -17.38
CA GLU A 187 -11.40 3.90 -17.67
C GLU A 187 -10.74 3.36 -16.42
N ILE A 188 -10.93 2.06 -16.15
CA ILE A 188 -10.06 1.31 -15.24
C ILE A 188 -9.01 0.58 -16.09
N ARG A 189 -7.74 0.66 -15.67
CA ARG A 189 -6.60 0.21 -16.45
C ARG A 189 -5.59 -0.56 -15.61
N ILE A 190 -4.96 -1.54 -16.25
CA ILE A 190 -3.74 -2.21 -15.80
C ILE A 190 -2.65 -1.80 -16.78
N GLU A 191 -1.57 -1.21 -16.29
CA GLU A 191 -0.41 -0.83 -17.09
C GLU A 191 0.76 -1.77 -16.80
N PHE A 192 1.56 -2.07 -17.82
CA PHE A 192 2.65 -3.03 -17.74
C PHE A 192 4.01 -2.36 -17.84
N ALA A 193 5.00 -2.95 -17.17
CA ALA A 193 6.40 -2.61 -17.35
C ALA A 193 6.87 -3.09 -18.72
N ARG A 194 7.80 -2.32 -19.30
CA ARG A 194 8.53 -2.76 -20.48
C ARG A 194 9.36 -4.00 -20.12
N ILE A 195 9.33 -5.01 -20.99
CA ILE A 195 10.23 -6.16 -20.90
C ILE A 195 11.61 -5.76 -21.42
N ASN A 196 12.66 -6.11 -20.67
CA ASN A 196 14.04 -5.87 -21.08
C ASN A 196 14.29 -6.44 -22.48
N ASN A 197 14.94 -5.66 -23.34
CA ASN A 197 15.27 -5.99 -24.73
C ASN A 197 14.06 -6.18 -25.68
N ALA A 198 12.82 -5.97 -25.22
CA ALA A 198 11.67 -6.01 -26.12
C ALA A 198 11.63 -4.75 -27.01
N THR A 199 11.44 -4.98 -28.32
CA THR A 199 11.16 -3.94 -29.34
C THR A 199 9.69 -3.53 -29.32
N PHE A 200 8.81 -4.44 -28.90
CA PHE A 200 7.37 -4.21 -28.74
C PHE A 200 6.93 -4.74 -27.39
N TYR A 201 6.03 -4.02 -26.72
CA TYR A 201 5.37 -4.53 -25.52
C TYR A 201 3.94 -4.00 -25.38
N VAL A 202 3.11 -4.75 -24.67
CA VAL A 202 1.79 -4.27 -24.24
C VAL A 202 1.99 -3.27 -23.12
N THR A 203 1.48 -2.05 -23.27
CA THR A 203 1.66 -0.98 -22.28
C THR A 203 0.52 -0.88 -21.29
N LYS A 204 -0.71 -1.16 -21.74
CA LYS A 204 -1.89 -1.21 -20.89
C LYS A 204 -2.98 -2.09 -21.46
N ALA A 205 -3.81 -2.62 -20.58
CA ALA A 205 -5.10 -3.23 -20.88
C ALA A 205 -6.19 -2.48 -20.09
N CYS A 206 -7.29 -2.16 -20.76
CA CYS A 206 -8.27 -1.21 -20.27
C CYS A 206 -9.70 -1.74 -20.42
N PHE A 207 -10.53 -1.42 -19.44
CA PHE A 207 -11.98 -1.39 -19.61
C PHE A 207 -12.44 0.05 -19.52
N THR A 208 -12.96 0.57 -20.63
CA THR A 208 -13.38 1.95 -20.80
C THR A 208 -14.90 2.00 -20.87
N THR A 209 -15.51 2.89 -20.09
CA THR A 209 -16.94 3.17 -20.16
C THR A 209 -17.17 4.62 -20.61
N TYR A 210 -18.27 4.86 -21.29
CA TYR A 210 -18.74 6.18 -21.72
C TYR A 210 -20.02 6.49 -20.94
N PRO A 211 -19.92 7.08 -19.73
CA PRO A 211 -21.02 7.08 -18.78
C PRO A 211 -22.29 7.74 -19.31
N LYS A 212 -22.18 8.73 -20.19
CA LYS A 212 -23.36 9.44 -20.69
C LYS A 212 -24.21 8.59 -21.65
N THR A 213 -23.58 7.68 -22.41
CA THR A 213 -24.24 6.82 -23.40
C THR A 213 -24.47 5.40 -22.90
N GLY A 214 -23.65 4.92 -21.96
CA GLY A 214 -23.60 3.50 -21.56
C GLY A 214 -22.79 2.62 -22.51
N ALA A 215 -22.10 3.22 -23.49
CA ALA A 215 -21.15 2.48 -24.32
C ALA A 215 -19.94 2.03 -23.48
N TRP A 216 -19.31 0.93 -23.89
CA TRP A 216 -18.11 0.40 -23.26
C TRP A 216 -17.20 -0.22 -24.32
N LYS A 217 -15.90 -0.27 -24.03
CA LYS A 217 -14.91 -1.00 -24.82
C LYS A 217 -13.85 -1.64 -23.94
N VAL A 218 -13.31 -2.75 -24.41
CA VAL A 218 -12.13 -3.42 -23.86
C VAL A 218 -11.01 -3.25 -24.86
N THR A 219 -9.86 -2.73 -24.43
CA THR A 219 -8.71 -2.51 -25.31
C THR A 219 -7.42 -2.98 -24.68
N TYR A 220 -6.42 -3.22 -25.53
CA TYR A 220 -5.02 -3.22 -25.10
C TYR A 220 -4.21 -2.29 -26.00
N THR A 221 -3.16 -1.69 -25.47
CA THR A 221 -2.27 -0.81 -26.23
C THR A 221 -0.90 -1.44 -26.34
N THR A 222 -0.29 -1.41 -27.53
CA THR A 222 1.09 -1.81 -27.76
C THR A 222 1.97 -0.62 -28.07
N THR A 223 3.22 -0.63 -27.64
CA THR A 223 4.22 0.38 -28.01
C THR A 223 5.41 -0.27 -28.70
N ASN A 224 5.80 0.28 -29.85
CA ASN A 224 7.09 0.03 -30.47
C ASN A 224 8.13 0.95 -29.80
N VAL A 225 9.10 0.36 -29.14
CA VAL A 225 10.13 1.11 -28.41
C VAL A 225 11.06 1.86 -29.38
N SER A 226 11.36 1.29 -30.54
CA SER A 226 12.28 1.90 -31.51
C SER A 226 11.70 3.14 -32.18
N THR A 227 10.39 3.17 -32.42
CA THR A 227 9.71 4.30 -33.07
C THR A 227 8.96 5.21 -32.10
N GLY A 228 8.70 4.74 -30.87
CA GLY A 228 7.82 5.40 -29.91
C GLY A 228 6.33 5.31 -30.26
N GLU A 229 5.98 4.63 -31.35
CA GLU A 229 4.60 4.52 -31.82
C GLU A 229 3.77 3.68 -30.86
N THR A 230 2.57 4.18 -30.53
CA THR A 230 1.58 3.47 -29.71
C THR A 230 0.35 3.17 -30.54
N LYS A 231 -0.19 1.96 -30.40
CA LYS A 231 -1.38 1.51 -31.11
C LYS A 231 -2.35 0.88 -30.13
N GLU A 232 -3.58 1.42 -30.09
CA GLU A 232 -4.70 0.80 -29.39
C GLU A 232 -5.31 -0.30 -30.28
N HIS A 233 -5.62 -1.44 -29.68
CA HIS A 233 -6.32 -2.55 -30.30
C HIS A 233 -7.61 -2.80 -29.52
N ILE A 234 -8.74 -2.82 -30.22
CA ILE A 234 -10.04 -3.11 -29.63
C ILE A 234 -10.19 -4.64 -29.53
N ILE A 235 -10.46 -5.13 -28.33
CA ILE A 235 -10.79 -6.54 -28.08
C ILE A 235 -12.28 -6.76 -28.33
N ASP A 236 -13.11 -5.91 -27.73
CA ASP A 236 -14.57 -5.92 -27.89
C ASP A 236 -15.16 -4.57 -27.47
N GLU A 237 -16.37 -4.27 -27.92
CA GLU A 237 -17.11 -3.06 -27.58
C GLU A 237 -18.62 -3.28 -27.65
N GLY A 238 -19.36 -2.47 -26.90
CA GLY A 238 -20.81 -2.60 -26.86
C GLY A 238 -21.49 -1.45 -26.14
N THR A 239 -22.78 -1.64 -25.83
CA THR A 239 -23.57 -0.68 -25.07
C THR A 239 -24.42 -1.42 -24.04
N ASP A 240 -24.29 -1.01 -22.77
CA ASP A 240 -25.10 -1.49 -21.66
C ASP A 240 -25.52 -0.29 -20.80
N THR A 241 -26.73 0.20 -21.09
CA THR A 241 -27.27 1.37 -20.38
C THR A 241 -27.74 1.05 -18.96
N ALA A 242 -27.95 -0.21 -18.61
CA ALA A 242 -28.38 -0.58 -17.27
C ALA A 242 -27.23 -0.46 -16.28
N ASN A 243 -26.03 -0.90 -16.70
CA ASN A 243 -24.83 -0.91 -15.87
C ASN A 243 -23.98 0.36 -16.04
N PHE A 244 -23.75 0.84 -17.27
CA PHE A 244 -22.76 1.89 -17.50
C PHE A 244 -23.33 3.27 -17.80
N LYS A 245 -24.66 3.43 -17.83
CA LYS A 245 -25.25 4.78 -17.97
C LYS A 245 -25.22 5.52 -16.64
N PHE A 246 -24.73 6.74 -16.71
CA PHE A 246 -24.42 7.58 -15.59
C PHE A 246 -25.65 7.88 -14.73
N LYS A 247 -25.61 7.41 -13.48
CA LYS A 247 -26.47 7.86 -12.39
C LYS A 247 -25.61 8.62 -11.40
N LYS A 248 -25.95 9.89 -11.16
CA LYS A 248 -25.14 10.79 -10.33
C LYS A 248 -24.88 10.21 -8.96
N ASP A 249 -23.60 10.13 -8.60
CA ASP A 249 -23.10 9.70 -7.29
C ASP A 249 -23.54 8.28 -6.88
N ALA A 250 -24.00 7.45 -7.81
CA ALA A 250 -24.35 6.06 -7.55
C ALA A 250 -23.09 5.19 -7.58
N PHE A 251 -22.72 4.66 -6.42
CA PHE A 251 -21.56 3.78 -6.29
C PHE A 251 -21.80 2.40 -6.89
N LYS A 252 -20.77 1.89 -7.54
CA LYS A 252 -20.70 0.62 -8.23
C LYS A 252 -19.32 0.02 -8.04
N THR A 253 -19.24 -1.30 -7.96
CA THR A 253 -17.96 -1.99 -7.83
C THR A 253 -17.50 -2.46 -9.19
N ILE A 254 -16.27 -2.13 -9.58
CA ILE A 254 -15.66 -2.66 -10.79
C ILE A 254 -14.32 -3.30 -10.46
N ALA A 255 -14.06 -4.46 -11.06
CA ALA A 255 -12.75 -5.09 -11.02
C ALA A 255 -12.27 -5.46 -12.41
N VAL A 256 -10.97 -5.31 -12.65
CA VAL A 256 -10.29 -5.87 -13.82
C VAL A 256 -9.18 -6.80 -13.36
N SER A 257 -9.12 -7.96 -14.00
CA SER A 257 -8.24 -9.06 -13.64
C SER A 257 -7.53 -9.60 -14.86
N ILE A 258 -6.30 -10.07 -14.67
CA ILE A 258 -5.58 -10.91 -15.62
C ILE A 258 -5.21 -12.19 -14.89
N ASP A 259 -5.74 -13.33 -15.33
CA ASP A 259 -5.47 -14.62 -14.71
C ASP A 259 -4.12 -15.23 -15.16
N ALA A 260 -3.76 -16.39 -14.60
CA ALA A 260 -2.53 -17.11 -14.96
C ALA A 260 -2.50 -17.55 -16.43
N ASN A 261 -3.67 -17.64 -17.10
CA ASN A 261 -3.81 -17.96 -18.51
C ASN A 261 -3.86 -16.69 -19.40
N LYS A 262 -3.55 -15.51 -18.85
CA LYS A 262 -3.59 -14.21 -19.51
C LYS A 262 -4.99 -13.84 -20.00
N ARG A 263 -6.05 -14.34 -19.36
CA ARG A 263 -7.41 -13.90 -19.65
C ARG A 263 -7.66 -12.55 -18.99
N PHE A 264 -8.03 -11.56 -19.78
CA PHE A 264 -8.53 -10.28 -19.27
C PHE A 264 -9.99 -10.44 -18.89
N ILE A 265 -10.31 -10.19 -17.63
CA ILE A 265 -11.64 -10.40 -17.06
C ILE A 265 -12.12 -9.11 -16.42
N VAL A 266 -13.37 -8.74 -16.66
CA VAL A 266 -14.04 -7.61 -16.01
C VAL A 266 -15.15 -8.15 -15.12
N TYR A 267 -15.17 -7.70 -13.87
CA TYR A 267 -16.28 -7.92 -12.95
C TYR A 267 -16.98 -6.60 -12.66
N TYR A 268 -18.30 -6.64 -12.57
CA TYR A 268 -19.14 -5.50 -12.24
C TYR A 268 -20.15 -5.91 -11.17
N ASP A 269 -20.18 -5.19 -10.05
CA ASP A 269 -20.93 -5.53 -8.83
C ASP A 269 -20.74 -7.01 -8.41
N GLY A 270 -19.49 -7.47 -8.44
CA GLY A 270 -19.09 -8.83 -8.07
C GLY A 270 -19.44 -9.92 -9.07
N LYS A 271 -20.06 -9.59 -10.21
CA LYS A 271 -20.42 -10.56 -11.27
C LYS A 271 -19.49 -10.42 -12.46
N LYS A 272 -19.05 -11.55 -13.04
CA LYS A 272 -18.26 -11.54 -14.27
C LYS A 272 -19.08 -10.94 -15.40
N TYR A 273 -18.59 -9.84 -15.95
CA TYR A 273 -19.22 -9.10 -17.05
C TYR A 273 -18.61 -9.46 -18.40
N PHE A 274 -17.28 -9.55 -18.45
CA PHE A 274 -16.53 -9.80 -19.68
C PHE A 274 -15.32 -10.71 -19.42
N GLU A 275 -14.93 -11.51 -20.42
CA GLU A 275 -13.70 -12.31 -20.42
C GLU A 275 -13.16 -12.45 -21.84
N SER A 276 -11.84 -12.31 -22.00
CA SER A 276 -11.16 -12.56 -23.28
C SER A 276 -9.77 -13.14 -23.05
N ASN A 277 -9.35 -14.03 -23.95
CA ASN A 277 -8.02 -14.66 -23.95
C ASN A 277 -7.03 -14.01 -24.93
N VAL A 278 -7.38 -12.88 -25.56
CA VAL A 278 -6.55 -12.25 -26.61
C VAL A 278 -5.12 -11.96 -26.13
N LEU A 279 -4.94 -11.52 -24.89
CA LEU A 279 -3.61 -11.21 -24.33
C LEU A 279 -2.68 -12.42 -24.29
N ALA A 280 -3.21 -13.65 -24.28
CA ALA A 280 -2.40 -14.88 -24.34
C ALA A 280 -1.60 -15.01 -25.64
N GLY A 281 -2.12 -14.46 -26.74
CA GLY A 281 -1.47 -14.49 -28.06
C GLY A 281 -0.61 -13.26 -28.37
N VAL A 282 -0.61 -12.23 -27.51
CA VAL A 282 0.09 -10.96 -27.78
C VAL A 282 1.52 -10.96 -27.22
N GLN A 283 1.71 -11.47 -26.01
CA GLN A 283 3.00 -11.45 -25.32
C GLN A 283 3.14 -12.61 -24.34
N GLU A 284 4.36 -13.11 -24.15
CA GLU A 284 4.61 -14.27 -23.30
C GLU A 284 4.52 -13.97 -21.79
N GLN A 285 4.99 -12.80 -21.37
CA GLN A 285 5.08 -12.40 -19.96
C GLN A 285 4.39 -11.06 -19.76
N TYR A 286 3.79 -10.84 -18.60
CA TYR A 286 3.22 -9.56 -18.21
C TYR A 286 3.70 -9.20 -16.81
N TYR A 287 4.25 -8.00 -16.67
CA TYR A 287 4.65 -7.42 -15.39
C TYR A 287 3.85 -6.16 -15.18
N VAL A 288 2.90 -6.18 -14.25
CA VAL A 288 2.06 -5.05 -13.91
C VAL A 288 2.89 -3.98 -13.21
N SER A 289 2.95 -2.80 -13.81
CA SER A 289 3.69 -1.64 -13.28
C SER A 289 2.79 -0.61 -12.62
N ARG A 290 1.54 -0.46 -13.10
CA ARG A 290 0.54 0.42 -12.48
C ARG A 290 -0.87 -0.13 -12.61
N SER A 291 -1.76 0.28 -11.71
CA SER A 291 -3.19 0.07 -11.87
C SER A 291 -3.98 1.25 -11.30
N GLY A 292 -5.15 1.54 -11.87
CA GLY A 292 -6.01 2.63 -11.41
C GLY A 292 -6.93 3.13 -12.51
N PHE A 293 -7.14 4.43 -12.53
CA PHE A 293 -8.04 5.09 -13.47
C PHE A 293 -7.30 5.96 -14.49
N GLY A 294 -7.94 6.13 -15.64
CA GLY A 294 -7.85 7.43 -16.28
C GLY A 294 -9.17 7.90 -16.86
N LEU A 295 -9.23 9.22 -17.00
CA LEU A 295 -10.45 9.99 -17.17
C LEU A 295 -10.27 11.00 -18.29
N ASP A 296 -11.34 11.21 -19.05
CA ASP A 296 -11.36 12.29 -20.03
C ASP A 296 -11.47 13.67 -19.34
N ASN A 297 -11.20 14.73 -20.10
CA ASN A 297 -11.16 16.09 -19.60
C ASN A 297 -12.45 16.49 -18.88
N LYS A 298 -12.33 17.11 -17.71
CA LYS A 298 -13.44 17.58 -16.85
C LYS A 298 -14.37 16.47 -16.33
N VAL A 299 -14.05 15.20 -16.54
CA VAL A 299 -14.74 14.10 -15.87
C VAL A 299 -14.38 14.12 -14.39
N VAL A 300 -15.38 13.91 -13.55
CA VAL A 300 -15.24 13.82 -12.10
C VAL A 300 -15.81 12.48 -11.64
N ILE A 301 -15.02 11.71 -10.90
CA ILE A 301 -15.47 10.50 -10.21
C ILE A 301 -15.16 10.59 -8.72
N PHE A 302 -15.90 9.84 -7.93
CA PHE A 302 -15.52 9.41 -6.59
C PHE A 302 -15.02 7.98 -6.67
N ALA A 303 -13.93 7.68 -5.98
CA ALA A 303 -13.37 6.33 -5.84
C ALA A 303 -13.19 6.00 -4.36
N ASP A 304 -13.57 4.79 -3.99
CA ASP A 304 -13.53 4.23 -2.64
C ASP A 304 -13.15 2.75 -2.72
N ASN A 305 -12.76 2.11 -1.62
CA ASN A 305 -12.54 0.66 -1.51
C ASN A 305 -11.66 0.07 -2.64
N LEU A 306 -10.51 0.69 -2.91
CA LEU A 306 -9.59 0.17 -3.93
C LEU A 306 -8.75 -0.99 -3.39
N PHE A 307 -9.00 -2.19 -3.90
CA PHE A 307 -8.28 -3.41 -3.57
C PHE A 307 -7.41 -3.88 -4.74
N VAL A 308 -6.27 -4.49 -4.43
CA VAL A 308 -5.46 -5.21 -5.41
C VAL A 308 -5.25 -6.62 -4.93
N TYR A 309 -5.25 -7.58 -5.86
CA TYR A 309 -5.06 -8.99 -5.57
C TYR A 309 -3.96 -9.57 -6.48
N ASP A 310 -3.03 -10.33 -5.90
CA ASP A 310 -2.04 -11.16 -6.59
C ASP A 310 -2.38 -12.61 -6.25
N ASN A 311 -2.71 -13.37 -7.28
CA ASN A 311 -3.07 -14.78 -7.17
C ASN A 311 -4.14 -15.10 -6.11
N GLY A 312 -5.16 -14.24 -6.00
CA GLY A 312 -6.25 -14.38 -5.02
C GLY A 312 -5.90 -13.94 -3.59
N THR A 313 -4.69 -13.43 -3.36
CA THR A 313 -4.28 -12.80 -2.10
C THR A 313 -4.32 -11.29 -2.26
N ILE A 314 -4.87 -10.54 -1.30
CA ILE A 314 -4.84 -9.07 -1.36
C ILE A 314 -3.39 -8.58 -1.32
N CYS A 315 -2.97 -7.83 -2.34
CA CYS A 315 -1.68 -7.15 -2.36
C CYS A 315 -1.68 -5.96 -1.41
N THR A 316 -0.84 -6.01 -0.39
CA THR A 316 -0.40 -4.84 0.36
C THR A 316 0.88 -4.31 -0.27
N SER A 317 1.02 -2.99 -0.49
CA SER A 317 2.26 -2.43 -1.06
C SER A 317 3.44 -2.67 -0.13
N GLU A 318 4.54 -3.15 -0.69
CA GLU A 318 5.88 -2.99 -0.12
C GLU A 318 6.16 -1.49 0.12
N PRO A 319 6.73 -1.09 1.26
CA PRO A 319 7.34 0.24 1.40
C PRO A 319 8.40 0.42 0.33
N ARG A 320 8.51 1.61 -0.28
CA ARG A 320 9.73 1.96 -0.99
C ARG A 320 10.88 1.95 0.02
N GLU A 321 11.84 1.05 -0.18
CA GLU A 321 13.18 1.23 0.36
C GLU A 321 13.68 2.62 -0.04
N ARG A 322 14.24 3.34 0.93
CA ARG A 322 14.88 4.65 0.71
C ARG A 322 16.18 4.48 -0.06
#